data_AF-A0A856MMP1-F1
#
_entry.id   AF-A0A856MMP1-F1
#
_cell.length_a   1.000
_cell.length_b   1.000
_cell.length_c   1.000
_cell.angle_alpha   90.00
_cell.angle_beta   90.00
_cell.angle_gamma   90.00
#
_symmetry.space_group_name_H-M   'P 1'
#
loop_
_entity.id
_entity.type
_entity.pdbx_description
1 polymer ?
#
loop_
_entity_poly.entity_id
_entity_poly.type
_entity_poly.pdbx_seq_one_letter_code
_entity_poly.pdbx_strand_id
1 'polypeptide(L)'
;MCRIACKIGGIVVGKKAMPRRKKLSVEEPNEQQEAAVEIVQTEERASVPIEKEKAERDEPTTEETGVVPVEAELITEGEDAPLSGEEKELLLQLERQIEDSFYAAATALRAINEKRLYRESYRTFTEYCESRFGFKRRQAYHYIEAANVTDTLAKSARAVHVLPTTEYQIRPLSTIKDPEKQVEVWMRAVEKAGGRAPSHEIVKEVKQEILGNGTSPKPPSNPLQEGDVCVIKRSTDALLSDRAGFWGVVTEEAGETVTLELFDRTVPKVAITDVVPLKLSKKEEKERAELLSRLKAIYEGVGVGEDALVPIFRHFGTLTARATLTRFEKKLLSFLERQFKDAKMETDDGDSPPQDASE
;
A
#
# COMPACT_ATOMS: atom_id res chain seq x y z
N MET A 1 -34.05 -72.95 0.87
CA MET A 1 -32.92 -73.15 1.83
C MET A 1 -31.69 -73.52 1.01
N CYS A 2 -30.44 -73.22 1.37
CA CYS A 2 -29.90 -72.60 2.60
C CYS A 2 -28.80 -71.55 2.26
N ARG A 3 -28.12 -70.99 3.28
CA ARG A 3 -27.03 -70.00 3.17
C ARG A 3 -25.64 -70.63 3.48
N ILE A 4 -24.58 -69.82 3.38
CA ILE A 4 -23.31 -69.78 4.20
C ILE A 4 -21.97 -70.12 3.49
N ALA A 5 -20.97 -69.26 3.78
CA ALA A 5 -19.50 -69.33 3.59
C ALA A 5 -18.92 -69.45 2.16
N CYS A 6 -17.85 -68.76 1.72
CA CYS A 6 -16.75 -67.95 2.29
C CYS A 6 -15.40 -68.67 2.53
N LYS A 7 -14.40 -68.35 1.68
CA LYS A 7 -12.96 -68.16 1.98
C LYS A 7 -12.28 -67.46 0.77
N ILE A 8 -11.67 -66.28 0.95
CA ILE A 8 -10.24 -66.04 1.21
C ILE A 8 -9.31 -66.50 0.08
N GLY A 9 -8.65 -65.53 -0.57
CA GLY A 9 -7.54 -65.70 -1.50
C GLY A 9 -6.91 -64.34 -1.82
N GLY A 10 -5.78 -64.01 -1.19
CA GLY A 10 -5.11 -62.71 -1.34
C GLY A 10 -4.07 -62.71 -2.46
N ILE A 11 -3.94 -61.58 -3.18
CA ILE A 11 -2.91 -61.37 -4.21
C ILE A 11 -2.18 -60.06 -3.91
N VAL A 12 -0.85 -60.15 -3.78
CA VAL A 12 0.05 -58.99 -3.59
C VAL A 12 1.08 -58.99 -4.72
N VAL A 13 1.00 -58.01 -5.64
CA VAL A 13 1.99 -57.87 -6.71
C VAL A 13 2.35 -56.39 -6.98
N GLY A 14 3.62 -56.07 -6.75
CA GLY A 14 4.42 -55.18 -7.61
C GLY A 14 4.00 -53.72 -7.82
N LYS A 15 4.47 -52.82 -6.94
CA LYS A 15 4.67 -51.41 -7.32
C LYS A 15 5.80 -51.33 -8.37
N LYS A 16 5.47 -51.10 -9.65
CA LYS A 16 6.48 -50.78 -10.67
C LYS A 16 7.02 -49.37 -10.46
N ALA A 17 8.34 -49.21 -10.45
CA ALA A 17 9.00 -47.91 -10.33
C ALA A 17 8.98 -47.13 -11.66
N MET A 18 8.87 -45.79 -11.58
CA MET A 18 9.09 -44.93 -12.75
C MET A 18 10.59 -44.79 -13.07
N PRO A 19 10.99 -44.77 -14.35
CA PRO A 19 12.37 -44.47 -14.73
C PRO A 19 12.71 -43.00 -14.45
N ARG A 20 13.93 -42.75 -13.96
CA ARG A 20 14.46 -41.39 -13.74
C ARG A 20 14.60 -40.67 -15.08
N ARG A 21 14.08 -39.43 -15.19
CA ARG A 21 14.44 -38.54 -16.31
C ARG A 21 15.96 -38.28 -16.25
N LYS A 22 16.65 -38.44 -17.40
CA LYS A 22 18.04 -37.99 -17.55
C LYS A 22 18.08 -36.46 -17.34
N LYS A 23 19.10 -35.97 -16.63
CA LYS A 23 19.46 -34.55 -16.73
C LYS A 23 20.03 -34.34 -18.13
N LEU A 24 19.48 -33.37 -18.87
CA LEU A 24 20.14 -32.85 -20.05
C LEU A 24 21.08 -31.73 -19.57
N SER A 25 22.36 -31.82 -19.89
CA SER A 25 23.31 -30.73 -19.69
C SER A 25 23.00 -29.62 -20.69
N VAL A 26 22.92 -28.39 -20.20
CA VAL A 26 22.96 -27.19 -21.04
C VAL A 26 24.42 -26.77 -21.11
N GLU A 27 24.98 -26.71 -22.31
CA GLU A 27 26.28 -26.10 -22.57
C GLU A 27 26.04 -24.64 -22.98
N GLU A 28 26.84 -23.72 -22.44
CA GLU A 28 26.79 -22.29 -22.78
C GLU A 28 27.78 -22.01 -23.93
N PRO A 29 27.33 -21.42 -25.06
CA PRO A 29 28.22 -20.83 -26.05
C PRO A 29 28.71 -19.44 -25.59
N ASN A 30 29.96 -19.13 -25.91
CA ASN A 30 30.66 -17.92 -25.47
C ASN A 30 30.33 -16.66 -26.33
N GLU A 31 30.77 -15.50 -25.86
CA GLU A 31 30.67 -14.20 -26.54
C GLU A 31 31.44 -14.09 -27.87
N GLN A 32 31.28 -12.92 -28.52
CA GLN A 32 32.10 -12.30 -29.58
C GLN A 32 31.75 -12.63 -31.05
N GLN A 33 31.01 -11.72 -31.70
CA GLN A 33 31.43 -11.10 -32.98
C GLN A 33 30.69 -9.76 -33.21
N GLU A 34 31.25 -8.91 -34.07
CA GLU A 34 30.92 -7.49 -34.19
C GLU A 34 30.12 -7.13 -35.46
N ALA A 35 29.66 -5.86 -35.47
CA ALA A 35 29.57 -4.96 -36.64
C ALA A 35 28.27 -4.88 -37.47
N ALA A 36 28.19 -3.74 -38.18
CA ALA A 36 27.25 -3.34 -39.24
C ALA A 36 25.76 -3.19 -38.88
N VAL A 37 25.34 -1.94 -38.63
CA VAL A 37 23.97 -1.47 -38.94
C VAL A 37 24.05 -0.66 -40.22
N GLU A 38 23.46 -1.17 -41.31
CA GLU A 38 23.38 -0.49 -42.61
C GLU A 38 21.92 -0.18 -42.94
N ILE A 39 21.67 1.00 -43.52
CA ILE A 39 20.33 1.53 -43.77
C ILE A 39 20.05 1.51 -45.28
N VAL A 40 19.10 0.68 -45.73
CA VAL A 40 18.52 0.76 -47.08
C VAL A 40 17.01 0.58 -47.01
N GLN A 41 16.29 1.32 -47.85
CA GLN A 41 14.83 1.33 -47.97
C GLN A 41 14.34 0.35 -49.05
N THR A 42 13.07 -0.06 -48.97
CA THR A 42 12.20 -0.21 -50.16
C THR A 42 10.72 -0.22 -49.80
N GLU A 43 9.89 0.30 -50.71
CA GLU A 43 8.42 0.20 -50.71
C GLU A 43 8.00 -1.16 -51.36
N GLU A 44 6.75 -1.58 -51.57
CA GLU A 44 5.65 -0.92 -52.30
C GLU A 44 4.36 -1.80 -52.35
N ARG A 45 3.17 -1.22 -52.09
CA ARG A 45 1.76 -1.56 -52.55
C ARG A 45 1.25 -3.04 -52.44
N ALA A 46 -0.03 -3.39 -52.55
CA ALA A 46 -1.32 -2.74 -52.85
C ALA A 46 -2.41 -3.30 -51.88
N SER A 47 -3.60 -2.73 -51.56
CA SER A 47 -4.64 -2.02 -52.35
C SER A 47 -5.34 -2.95 -53.36
N VAL A 48 -6.67 -3.01 -53.57
CA VAL A 48 -7.90 -2.29 -53.13
C VAL A 48 -9.10 -3.25 -53.39
N PRO A 49 -10.41 -2.87 -53.41
CA PRO A 49 -11.15 -1.71 -52.86
C PRO A 49 -12.09 -2.19 -51.69
N ILE A 50 -13.37 -1.89 -51.43
CA ILE A 50 -14.54 -1.08 -51.94
C ILE A 50 -15.51 -0.90 -50.71
N GLU A 51 -16.57 -0.07 -50.62
CA GLU A 51 -17.25 0.95 -51.44
C GLU A 51 -17.62 2.19 -50.56
N LYS A 52 -18.05 3.30 -51.18
CA LYS A 52 -18.99 4.30 -50.62
C LYS A 52 -19.77 4.97 -51.76
N GLU A 53 -21.03 5.31 -51.52
CA GLU A 53 -21.89 6.03 -52.49
C GLU A 53 -21.53 7.52 -52.64
N LYS A 54 -21.93 8.10 -53.78
CA LYS A 54 -21.92 9.55 -54.09
C LYS A 54 -23.32 10.13 -53.78
N ALA A 55 -23.64 11.43 -53.86
CA ALA A 55 -22.98 12.62 -54.41
C ALA A 55 -23.31 13.84 -53.50
N GLU A 56 -23.05 15.13 -53.79
CA GLU A 56 -22.54 15.79 -55.00
C GLU A 56 -21.67 17.02 -54.63
N ARG A 57 -21.29 17.86 -55.60
CA ARG A 57 -20.32 18.95 -55.51
C ARG A 57 -21.01 20.32 -55.50
N ASP A 58 -20.51 21.27 -54.72
CA ASP A 58 -20.33 22.65 -55.18
C ASP A 58 -19.23 23.39 -54.39
N GLU A 59 -18.55 24.30 -55.09
CA GLU A 59 -17.40 25.14 -54.66
C GLU A 59 -17.20 26.23 -55.74
N PRO A 60 -16.54 27.39 -55.49
CA PRO A 60 -16.04 27.94 -54.22
C PRO A 60 -16.48 29.41 -53.98
N THR A 61 -16.20 29.98 -52.80
CA THR A 61 -15.74 31.39 -52.72
C THR A 61 -15.02 31.72 -51.40
N THR A 62 -13.86 32.37 -51.55
CA THR A 62 -13.08 33.23 -50.64
C THR A 62 -13.17 33.05 -49.11
N GLU A 63 -12.01 32.79 -48.50
CA GLU A 63 -11.78 32.87 -47.05
C GLU A 63 -11.82 34.33 -46.54
N GLU A 64 -12.61 34.61 -45.49
CA GLU A 64 -12.33 35.71 -44.56
C GLU A 64 -12.12 35.13 -43.15
N THR A 65 -11.06 35.58 -42.47
CA THR A 65 -10.61 35.01 -41.20
C THR A 65 -11.42 35.51 -40.00
N GLY A 66 -12.63 34.98 -39.84
CA GLY A 66 -13.46 35.19 -38.64
C GLY A 66 -12.97 34.38 -37.43
N VAL A 67 -12.07 34.95 -36.62
CA VAL A 67 -11.74 34.38 -35.30
C VAL A 67 -12.90 34.64 -34.35
N VAL A 68 -13.84 33.69 -34.29
CA VAL A 68 -14.93 33.71 -33.30
C VAL A 68 -14.33 33.40 -31.93
N PRO A 69 -14.41 34.31 -30.94
CA PRO A 69 -14.02 33.96 -29.58
C PRO A 69 -15.01 32.92 -29.05
N VAL A 70 -14.49 31.82 -28.51
CA VAL A 70 -15.31 30.91 -27.70
C VAL A 70 -15.57 31.63 -26.39
N GLU A 71 -16.71 32.32 -26.32
CA GLU A 71 -17.23 32.84 -25.05
C GLU A 71 -17.48 31.64 -24.14
N ALA A 72 -16.61 31.47 -23.14
CA ALA A 72 -16.81 30.47 -22.11
C ALA A 72 -18.05 30.89 -21.31
N GLU A 73 -19.16 30.18 -21.50
CA GLU A 73 -20.39 30.41 -20.73
C GLU A 73 -20.04 30.32 -19.24
N LEU A 74 -20.10 31.48 -18.58
CA LEU A 74 -19.95 31.57 -17.13
C LEU A 74 -21.07 30.74 -16.51
N ILE A 75 -20.71 29.65 -15.84
CA ILE A 75 -21.64 28.84 -15.06
C ILE A 75 -22.29 29.79 -14.06
N THR A 76 -23.57 30.12 -14.28
CA THR A 76 -24.28 31.09 -13.45
C THR A 76 -24.45 30.50 -12.06
N GLU A 77 -23.87 31.17 -11.06
CA GLU A 77 -23.93 30.78 -9.65
C GLU A 77 -25.37 30.91 -9.11
N GLY A 78 -26.15 29.87 -9.33
CA GLY A 78 -27.46 29.62 -8.75
C GLY A 78 -27.62 28.11 -8.55
N GLU A 79 -28.19 27.61 -7.45
CA GLU A 79 -28.79 28.32 -6.32
C GLU A 79 -28.40 27.61 -5.00
N ASP A 80 -28.00 28.35 -3.96
CA ASP A 80 -27.88 27.82 -2.57
C ASP A 80 -29.27 27.60 -1.93
N ALA A 81 -30.23 27.13 -2.73
CA ALA A 81 -31.58 26.82 -2.30
C ALA A 81 -31.61 25.43 -1.60
N PRO A 82 -32.37 25.27 -0.50
CA PRO A 82 -32.47 23.97 0.17
C PRO A 82 -33.31 23.01 -0.68
N LEU A 83 -32.64 22.04 -1.34
CA LEU A 83 -33.18 20.98 -2.20
C LEU A 83 -34.70 20.73 -2.06
N SER A 84 -35.43 20.78 -3.17
CA SER A 84 -36.84 20.42 -3.28
C SER A 84 -37.12 19.00 -2.76
N GLY A 85 -38.40 18.70 -2.49
CA GLY A 85 -38.82 17.34 -2.13
C GLY A 85 -38.48 16.34 -3.24
N GLU A 86 -38.74 16.71 -4.49
CA GLU A 86 -38.45 15.89 -5.67
C GLU A 86 -36.94 15.66 -5.87
N GLU A 87 -36.11 16.67 -5.60
CA GLU A 87 -34.65 16.58 -5.68
C GLU A 87 -34.07 15.69 -4.57
N LYS A 88 -34.63 15.76 -3.35
CA LYS A 88 -34.28 14.85 -2.25
C LYS A 88 -34.66 13.40 -2.56
N GLU A 89 -35.83 13.17 -3.15
CA GLU A 89 -36.23 11.83 -3.59
C GLU A 89 -35.36 11.30 -4.73
N LEU A 90 -34.99 12.16 -5.70
CA LEU A 90 -34.06 11.80 -6.78
C LEU A 90 -32.64 11.51 -6.24
N LEU A 91 -32.15 12.31 -5.30
CA LEU A 91 -30.86 12.09 -4.64
C LEU A 91 -30.83 10.73 -3.95
N LEU A 92 -31.84 10.39 -3.15
CA LEU A 92 -31.93 9.09 -2.49
C LEU A 92 -32.03 7.91 -3.48
N GLN A 93 -32.67 8.10 -4.63
CA GLN A 93 -32.71 7.09 -5.70
C GLN A 93 -31.34 6.90 -6.36
N LEU A 94 -30.60 7.99 -6.62
CA LEU A 94 -29.27 7.96 -7.23
C LEU A 94 -28.21 7.41 -6.27
N GLU A 95 -28.21 7.81 -5.01
CA GLU A 95 -27.35 7.26 -3.95
C GLU A 95 -27.53 5.74 -3.85
N ARG A 96 -28.79 5.28 -3.74
CA ARG A 96 -29.10 3.85 -3.73
C ARG A 96 -28.64 3.14 -5.00
N GLN A 97 -28.81 3.74 -6.17
CA GLN A 97 -28.30 3.16 -7.43
C GLN A 97 -26.78 3.01 -7.41
N ILE A 98 -26.05 3.94 -6.80
CA ILE A 98 -24.59 3.86 -6.62
C ILE A 98 -24.23 2.72 -5.66
N GLU A 99 -24.92 2.57 -4.53
CA GLU A 99 -24.70 1.45 -3.59
C GLU A 99 -25.00 0.08 -4.22
N ASP A 100 -26.16 -0.07 -4.87
CA ASP A 100 -26.59 -1.30 -5.56
C ASP A 100 -25.71 -1.62 -6.80
N SER A 101 -25.05 -0.61 -7.41
CA SER A 101 -24.26 -0.79 -8.65
C SER A 101 -23.13 -1.82 -8.53
N PHE A 102 -22.44 -1.86 -7.39
CA PHE A 102 -21.36 -2.80 -7.13
C PHE A 102 -21.90 -4.24 -7.10
N TYR A 103 -22.98 -4.48 -6.35
CA TYR A 103 -23.60 -5.79 -6.20
C TYR A 103 -24.24 -6.28 -7.52
N ALA A 104 -24.84 -5.37 -8.29
CA ALA A 104 -25.37 -5.65 -9.63
C ALA A 104 -24.25 -6.09 -10.59
N ALA A 105 -23.14 -5.35 -10.66
CA ALA A 105 -21.98 -5.68 -11.50
C ALA A 105 -21.34 -7.01 -11.09
N ALA A 106 -21.16 -7.24 -9.78
CA ALA A 106 -20.62 -8.48 -9.23
C ALA A 106 -21.51 -9.70 -9.57
N THR A 107 -22.84 -9.55 -9.47
CA THR A 107 -23.83 -10.57 -9.83
C THR A 107 -23.85 -10.84 -11.35
N ALA A 108 -23.73 -9.81 -12.18
CA ALA A 108 -23.63 -9.96 -13.63
C ALA A 108 -22.37 -10.74 -14.05
N LEU A 109 -21.20 -10.41 -13.49
CA LEU A 109 -19.94 -11.13 -13.72
C LEU A 109 -20.03 -12.61 -13.30
N ARG A 110 -20.65 -12.89 -12.15
CA ARG A 110 -20.95 -14.25 -11.68
C ARG A 110 -21.79 -15.02 -12.70
N ALA A 111 -22.92 -14.45 -13.14
CA ALA A 111 -23.82 -15.07 -14.10
C ALA A 111 -23.16 -15.33 -15.48
N ILE A 112 -22.31 -14.41 -15.95
CA ILE A 112 -21.53 -14.57 -17.20
C ILE A 112 -20.54 -15.73 -17.09
N ASN A 113 -19.84 -15.85 -15.95
CA ASN A 113 -18.88 -16.92 -15.69
C ASN A 113 -19.58 -18.30 -15.56
N GLU A 114 -20.65 -18.38 -14.76
CA GLU A 114 -21.39 -19.63 -14.49
C GLU A 114 -22.05 -20.19 -15.75
N LYS A 115 -22.79 -19.36 -16.49
CA LYS A 115 -23.42 -19.74 -17.77
C LYS A 115 -22.41 -19.82 -18.93
N ARG A 116 -21.14 -19.47 -18.68
CA ARG A 116 -20.04 -19.39 -19.65
C ARG A 116 -20.36 -18.59 -20.91
N LEU A 117 -21.06 -17.47 -20.77
CA LEU A 117 -21.52 -16.66 -21.91
C LEU A 117 -20.35 -16.10 -22.72
N TYR A 118 -19.22 -15.84 -22.07
CA TYR A 118 -17.97 -15.41 -22.71
C TYR A 118 -17.44 -16.33 -23.83
N ARG A 119 -17.89 -17.59 -23.88
CA ARG A 119 -17.43 -18.63 -24.83
C ARG A 119 -17.67 -18.32 -26.30
N GLU A 120 -18.53 -17.34 -26.59
CA GLU A 120 -18.86 -16.91 -27.95
C GLU A 120 -17.72 -16.12 -28.60
N SER A 121 -16.98 -15.33 -27.82
CA SER A 121 -15.92 -14.44 -28.33
C SER A 121 -14.54 -14.73 -27.74
N TYR A 122 -14.44 -15.44 -26.61
CA TYR A 122 -13.18 -15.67 -25.89
C TYR A 122 -13.07 -17.10 -25.36
N ARG A 123 -11.84 -17.63 -25.36
CA ARG A 123 -11.57 -19.00 -24.90
C ARG A 123 -11.64 -19.11 -23.37
N THR A 124 -11.39 -18.03 -22.64
CA THR A 124 -11.40 -18.01 -21.17
C THR A 124 -12.11 -16.80 -20.57
N PHE A 125 -12.69 -16.96 -19.37
CA PHE A 125 -13.34 -15.86 -18.64
C PHE A 125 -12.38 -14.71 -18.29
N THR A 126 -11.11 -15.03 -18.01
CA THR A 126 -10.08 -14.03 -17.71
C THR A 126 -9.81 -13.12 -18.89
N GLU A 127 -9.59 -13.71 -20.06
CA GLU A 127 -9.33 -13.04 -21.33
C GLU A 127 -10.50 -12.12 -21.72
N TYR A 128 -11.74 -12.58 -21.52
CA TYR A 128 -12.96 -11.76 -21.65
C TYR A 128 -12.98 -10.56 -20.69
N CYS A 129 -12.76 -10.79 -19.39
CA CYS A 129 -12.77 -9.73 -18.38
C CYS A 129 -11.67 -8.68 -18.58
N GLU A 130 -10.49 -9.12 -18.98
CA GLU A 130 -9.35 -8.25 -19.29
C GLU A 130 -9.62 -7.44 -20.57
N SER A 131 -10.12 -8.07 -21.63
CA SER A 131 -10.40 -7.42 -22.92
C SER A 131 -11.63 -6.49 -22.93
N ARG A 132 -12.64 -6.75 -22.08
CA ARG A 132 -13.91 -5.99 -22.07
C ARG A 132 -14.04 -5.00 -20.91
N PHE A 133 -13.35 -5.22 -19.80
CA PHE A 133 -13.48 -4.41 -18.58
C PHE A 133 -12.12 -4.02 -17.95
N GLY A 134 -10.98 -4.42 -18.53
CA GLY A 134 -9.65 -4.21 -17.94
C GLY A 134 -9.39 -5.02 -16.65
N PHE A 135 -10.30 -5.92 -16.27
CA PHE A 135 -10.25 -6.64 -15.00
C PHE A 135 -9.29 -7.82 -15.05
N LYS A 136 -8.13 -7.66 -14.40
CA LYS A 136 -7.13 -8.72 -14.22
C LYS A 136 -7.75 -9.94 -13.52
N ARG A 137 -7.30 -11.15 -13.87
CA ARG A 137 -7.82 -12.44 -13.36
C ARG A 137 -8.28 -12.44 -11.89
N ARG A 138 -7.42 -11.98 -10.98
CA ARG A 138 -7.69 -11.97 -9.52
C ARG A 138 -8.88 -11.06 -9.16
N GLN A 139 -9.01 -9.89 -9.80
CA GLN A 139 -10.09 -8.94 -9.56
C GLN A 139 -11.44 -9.53 -10.00
N ALA A 140 -11.51 -10.11 -11.20
CA ALA A 140 -12.73 -10.74 -11.70
C ALA A 140 -13.23 -11.88 -10.78
N TYR A 141 -12.35 -12.70 -10.20
CA TYR A 141 -12.75 -13.71 -9.23
C TYR A 141 -13.14 -13.12 -7.86
N HIS A 142 -12.46 -12.07 -7.37
CA HIS A 142 -12.86 -11.41 -6.12
C HIS A 142 -14.25 -10.75 -6.22
N TYR A 143 -14.64 -10.18 -7.37
CA TYR A 143 -16.02 -9.72 -7.58
C TYR A 143 -17.04 -10.86 -7.45
N ILE A 144 -16.74 -12.06 -7.99
CA ILE A 144 -17.62 -13.23 -7.89
C ILE A 144 -17.67 -13.76 -6.44
N GLU A 145 -16.53 -13.82 -5.74
CA GLU A 145 -16.47 -14.14 -4.31
C GLU A 145 -17.30 -13.15 -3.48
N ALA A 146 -17.21 -11.86 -3.79
CA ALA A 146 -17.91 -10.79 -3.10
C ALA A 146 -19.43 -10.82 -3.33
N ALA A 147 -19.89 -11.14 -4.54
CA ALA A 147 -21.30 -11.40 -4.81
C ALA A 147 -21.84 -12.54 -3.93
N ASN A 148 -21.08 -13.63 -3.80
CA ASN A 148 -21.50 -14.80 -3.01
C ASN A 148 -21.59 -14.51 -1.50
N VAL A 149 -20.72 -13.67 -0.95
CA VAL A 149 -20.85 -13.22 0.45
C VAL A 149 -21.98 -12.20 0.60
N THR A 150 -22.16 -11.28 -0.35
CA THR A 150 -23.27 -10.31 -0.31
C THR A 150 -24.63 -11.00 -0.37
N ASP A 151 -24.77 -12.04 -1.22
CA ASP A 151 -25.92 -12.96 -1.22
C ASP A 151 -26.19 -13.57 0.16
N THR A 152 -25.14 -13.97 0.89
CA THR A 152 -25.24 -14.56 2.23
C THR A 152 -25.69 -13.53 3.27
N LEU A 153 -25.13 -12.31 3.22
CA LEU A 153 -25.53 -11.20 4.08
C LEU A 153 -26.98 -10.77 3.82
N ALA A 154 -27.39 -10.64 2.56
CA ALA A 154 -28.73 -10.23 2.16
C ALA A 154 -29.81 -11.29 2.45
N LYS A 155 -29.45 -12.58 2.49
CA LYS A 155 -30.36 -13.68 2.86
C LYS A 155 -30.42 -13.94 4.37
N SER A 156 -29.68 -13.19 5.18
CA SER A 156 -29.69 -13.30 6.63
C SER A 156 -31.03 -12.81 7.21
N ALA A 157 -31.72 -13.68 7.96
CA ALA A 157 -32.88 -13.28 8.75
C ALA A 157 -32.52 -12.33 9.92
N ARG A 158 -31.24 -12.28 10.32
CA ARG A 158 -30.71 -11.17 11.14
C ARG A 158 -30.47 -10.00 10.18
N ALA A 159 -31.35 -9.00 10.21
CA ALA A 159 -31.40 -7.93 9.21
C ALA A 159 -30.10 -7.11 9.15
N VAL A 160 -29.23 -7.44 8.19
CA VAL A 160 -28.06 -6.65 7.82
C VAL A 160 -28.56 -5.42 7.07
N HIS A 161 -28.88 -4.36 7.81
CA HIS A 161 -29.43 -3.10 7.28
C HIS A 161 -28.41 -2.30 6.46
N VAL A 162 -27.12 -2.60 6.59
CA VAL A 162 -26.04 -2.02 5.78
C VAL A 162 -25.38 -3.13 4.97
N LEU A 163 -25.62 -3.16 3.66
CA LEU A 163 -24.89 -4.02 2.73
C LEU A 163 -23.50 -3.44 2.41
N PRO A 164 -22.54 -4.27 1.93
CA PRO A 164 -21.23 -3.78 1.52
C PRO A 164 -21.31 -3.03 0.19
N THR A 165 -20.75 -1.83 0.15
CA THR A 165 -20.70 -0.98 -1.04
C THR A 165 -19.47 -1.24 -1.93
N THR A 166 -18.51 -2.06 -1.50
CA THR A 166 -17.29 -2.36 -2.29
C THR A 166 -16.69 -3.74 -1.97
N GLU A 167 -16.20 -4.45 -3.01
CA GLU A 167 -15.47 -5.74 -2.92
C GLU A 167 -14.43 -5.77 -1.80
N TYR A 168 -13.65 -4.69 -1.67
CA TYR A 168 -12.55 -4.59 -0.72
C TYR A 168 -13.02 -4.76 0.74
N GLN A 169 -14.22 -4.31 1.11
CA GLN A 169 -14.81 -4.52 2.44
C GLN A 169 -15.14 -6.00 2.69
N ILE A 170 -15.57 -6.71 1.66
CA ILE A 170 -16.00 -8.12 1.70
C ILE A 170 -14.81 -9.09 1.67
N ARG A 171 -13.70 -8.67 1.06
CA ARG A 171 -12.50 -9.49 0.85
C ARG A 171 -11.94 -10.22 2.09
N PRO A 172 -12.02 -9.69 3.33
CA PRO A 172 -11.71 -10.47 4.53
C PRO A 172 -12.70 -11.62 4.77
N LEU A 173 -13.99 -11.44 4.48
CA LEU A 173 -15.04 -12.44 4.70
C LEU A 173 -14.97 -13.62 3.73
N SER A 174 -14.51 -13.43 2.49
CA SER A 174 -14.45 -14.54 1.50
C SER A 174 -13.51 -15.69 1.89
N THR A 175 -12.62 -15.48 2.87
CA THR A 175 -11.82 -16.57 3.46
C THR A 175 -12.60 -17.45 4.44
N ILE A 176 -13.71 -16.96 4.99
CA ILE A 176 -14.52 -17.64 6.00
C ILE A 176 -15.45 -18.60 5.27
N LYS A 177 -15.30 -19.91 5.50
CA LYS A 177 -16.14 -20.94 4.85
C LYS A 177 -17.54 -21.10 5.45
N ASP A 178 -17.75 -20.50 6.61
CA ASP A 178 -18.94 -20.63 7.45
C ASP A 178 -19.86 -19.40 7.23
N PRO A 179 -21.05 -19.57 6.61
CA PRO A 179 -21.96 -18.46 6.33
C PRO A 179 -22.43 -17.71 7.58
N GLU A 180 -22.67 -18.40 8.69
CA GLU A 180 -23.16 -17.75 9.92
C GLU A 180 -22.09 -16.83 10.51
N LYS A 181 -20.82 -17.24 10.44
CA LYS A 181 -19.68 -16.41 10.86
C LYS A 181 -19.38 -15.25 9.91
N GLN A 182 -19.71 -15.36 8.61
CA GLN A 182 -19.66 -14.19 7.71
C GLN A 182 -20.65 -13.12 8.17
N VAL A 183 -21.89 -13.52 8.50
CA VAL A 183 -22.93 -12.61 9.02
C VAL A 183 -22.53 -12.05 10.38
N GLU A 184 -22.05 -12.87 11.31
CA GLU A 184 -21.60 -12.45 12.65
C GLU A 184 -20.50 -11.38 12.59
N VAL A 185 -19.44 -11.63 11.79
CA VAL A 185 -18.33 -10.68 11.60
C VAL A 185 -18.81 -9.38 10.94
N TRP A 186 -19.71 -9.44 9.96
CA TRP A 186 -20.23 -8.24 9.33
C TRP A 186 -21.11 -7.41 10.26
N MET A 187 -22.04 -8.03 11.01
CA MET A 187 -22.89 -7.32 11.97
C MET A 187 -22.06 -6.59 13.03
N ARG A 188 -21.09 -7.26 13.65
CA ARG A 188 -20.19 -6.66 14.66
C ARG A 188 -19.27 -5.60 14.07
N ALA A 189 -18.92 -5.69 12.77
CA ALA A 189 -18.19 -4.63 12.08
C ALA A 189 -19.07 -3.40 11.80
N VAL A 190 -20.34 -3.56 11.42
CA VAL A 190 -21.32 -2.47 11.25
C VAL A 190 -21.60 -1.79 12.60
N GLU A 191 -21.74 -2.56 13.69
CA GLU A 191 -21.89 -2.05 15.06
C GLU A 191 -20.66 -1.22 15.47
N LYS A 192 -19.44 -1.75 15.28
CA LYS A 192 -18.17 -1.04 15.57
C LYS A 192 -17.94 0.18 14.65
N ALA A 193 -18.59 0.22 13.48
CA ALA A 193 -18.62 1.36 12.57
C ALA A 193 -19.79 2.34 12.84
N GLY A 194 -20.54 2.18 13.94
CA GLY A 194 -21.62 3.10 14.33
C GLY A 194 -22.83 3.07 13.42
N GLY A 195 -23.18 1.90 12.85
CA GLY A 195 -24.31 1.74 11.93
C GLY A 195 -24.04 2.22 10.50
N ARG A 196 -22.77 2.44 10.13
CA ARG A 196 -22.33 2.78 8.77
C ARG A 196 -21.62 1.61 8.09
N ALA A 197 -21.41 1.71 6.77
CA ALA A 197 -20.68 0.69 6.02
C ALA A 197 -19.22 0.59 6.53
N PRO A 198 -18.79 -0.56 7.06
CA PRO A 198 -17.50 -0.66 7.76
C PRO A 198 -16.32 -0.60 6.80
N SER A 199 -15.21 -0.02 7.27
CA SER A 199 -13.93 -0.08 6.55
C SER A 199 -13.39 -1.52 6.51
N HIS A 200 -12.63 -1.84 5.46
CA HIS A 200 -11.88 -3.11 5.34
C HIS A 200 -11.11 -3.47 6.61
N GLU A 201 -10.53 -2.48 7.28
CA GLU A 201 -9.72 -2.68 8.47
C GLU A 201 -10.57 -3.11 9.67
N ILE A 202 -11.75 -2.50 9.86
CA ILE A 202 -12.73 -2.88 10.90
C ILE A 202 -13.23 -4.32 10.65
N VAL A 203 -13.60 -4.66 9.41
CA VAL A 203 -14.05 -6.02 9.06
C VAL A 203 -12.93 -7.04 9.26
N LYS A 204 -11.69 -6.69 8.92
CA LYS A 204 -10.49 -7.52 9.11
C LYS A 204 -10.16 -7.71 10.59
N GLU A 205 -10.32 -6.68 11.42
CA GLU A 205 -10.09 -6.72 12.87
C GLU A 205 -11.15 -7.58 13.57
N VAL A 206 -12.43 -7.29 13.35
CA VAL A 206 -13.57 -8.05 13.90
C VAL A 206 -13.56 -9.52 13.45
N LYS A 207 -13.05 -9.80 12.24
CA LYS A 207 -12.76 -11.17 11.78
C LYS A 207 -11.74 -11.87 12.68
N GLN A 208 -10.67 -11.19 13.11
CA GLN A 208 -9.71 -11.75 14.07
C GLN A 208 -10.31 -11.86 15.47
N GLU A 209 -11.15 -10.91 15.91
CA GLU A 209 -11.84 -11.01 17.21
C GLU A 209 -12.69 -12.29 17.31
N ILE A 210 -13.51 -12.59 16.29
CA ILE A 210 -14.45 -13.73 16.32
C ILE A 210 -13.74 -15.08 16.07
N LEU A 211 -12.89 -15.16 15.04
CA LEU A 211 -12.20 -16.41 14.69
C LEU A 211 -10.93 -16.67 15.51
N GLY A 212 -10.39 -15.63 16.15
CA GLY A 212 -9.18 -15.65 16.97
C GLY A 212 -9.43 -15.84 18.46
N ASN A 213 -10.55 -16.44 18.89
CA ASN A 213 -10.79 -16.79 20.31
C ASN A 213 -9.88 -17.94 20.85
N GLY A 214 -8.65 -18.05 20.34
CA GLY A 214 -7.51 -18.75 20.91
C GLY A 214 -6.19 -17.95 20.83
N THR A 215 -6.19 -16.79 20.15
CA THR A 215 -5.09 -15.83 20.08
C THR A 215 -5.70 -14.43 19.93
N SER A 216 -5.67 -13.63 20.99
CA SER A 216 -5.97 -12.20 20.90
C SER A 216 -5.17 -11.53 19.77
N PRO A 217 -5.60 -10.37 19.22
CA PRO A 217 -4.69 -9.55 18.44
C PRO A 217 -3.45 -9.32 19.30
N LYS A 218 -2.32 -9.93 18.93
CA LYS A 218 -1.14 -9.98 19.78
C LYS A 218 -0.72 -8.52 20.01
N PRO A 219 -0.76 -7.97 21.25
CA PRO A 219 -0.33 -6.60 21.50
C PRO A 219 1.08 -6.48 20.92
N PRO A 220 1.40 -5.38 20.21
CA PRO A 220 2.48 -5.32 19.22
C PRO A 220 3.79 -5.81 19.83
N SER A 221 4.08 -7.09 19.59
CA SER A 221 4.81 -7.93 20.54
C SER A 221 6.27 -7.54 20.59
N ASN A 222 6.63 -6.63 21.51
CA ASN A 222 7.65 -5.62 21.25
C ASN A 222 8.81 -6.16 20.41
N PRO A 223 8.80 -5.90 19.09
CA PRO A 223 9.79 -6.47 18.19
C PRO A 223 11.09 -5.65 18.19
N LEU A 224 11.15 -4.61 19.04
CA LEU A 224 12.21 -3.62 19.12
C LEU A 224 12.97 -3.79 20.44
N GLN A 225 14.21 -4.21 20.38
CA GLN A 225 15.08 -4.28 21.55
C GLN A 225 15.77 -2.94 21.84
N GLU A 226 16.30 -2.76 23.04
CA GLU A 226 17.22 -1.66 23.34
C GLU A 226 18.39 -1.68 22.35
N GLY A 227 18.65 -0.55 21.69
CA GLY A 227 19.64 -0.40 20.63
C GLY A 227 19.11 -0.59 19.20
N ASP A 228 17.86 -1.04 18.99
CA ASP A 228 17.31 -1.21 17.64
C ASP A 228 17.12 0.13 16.92
N VAL A 229 17.51 0.16 15.64
CA VAL A 229 17.45 1.38 14.81
C VAL A 229 16.13 1.42 14.04
N CYS A 230 15.32 2.44 14.27
CA CYS A 230 13.97 2.56 13.73
C CYS A 230 13.80 3.78 12.82
N VAL A 231 12.94 3.68 11.80
CA VAL A 231 12.46 4.83 10.99
C VAL A 231 11.07 5.24 11.45
N ILE A 232 10.88 6.54 11.66
CA ILE A 232 9.60 7.16 12.02
C ILE A 232 8.71 7.24 10.77
N LYS A 233 7.47 6.72 10.86
CA LYS A 233 6.42 6.91 9.85
C LYS A 233 5.80 8.32 10.00
N ARG A 234 4.74 8.61 9.23
CA ARG A 234 3.83 9.70 9.63
C ARG A 234 3.11 9.28 10.92
N SER A 235 3.51 9.88 12.03
CA SER A 235 2.86 9.74 13.34
C SER A 235 1.80 10.81 13.57
N THR A 236 0.90 10.56 14.52
CA THR A 236 -0.02 11.58 15.06
C THR A 236 0.59 12.33 16.25
N ASP A 237 1.70 11.84 16.81
CA ASP A 237 2.38 12.48 17.95
C ASP A 237 2.98 13.83 17.55
N ALA A 238 2.64 14.89 18.30
CA ALA A 238 3.12 16.25 18.03
C ALA A 238 4.65 16.36 17.97
N LEU A 239 5.38 15.52 18.72
CA LEU A 239 6.84 15.49 18.79
C LEU A 239 7.53 14.69 17.66
N LEU A 240 6.75 13.98 16.83
CA LEU A 240 7.24 13.15 15.72
C LEU A 240 6.65 13.54 14.35
N SER A 241 5.54 14.27 14.32
CA SER A 241 4.89 14.73 13.08
C SER A 241 5.84 15.51 12.15
N ASP A 242 6.81 16.24 12.70
CA ASP A 242 7.87 16.98 11.98
C ASP A 242 9.09 16.12 11.59
N ARG A 243 9.11 14.84 12.00
CA ARG A 243 10.23 13.89 11.86
C ARG A 243 9.86 12.62 11.06
N ALA A 244 8.75 12.63 10.33
CA ALA A 244 8.41 11.54 9.41
C ALA A 244 9.53 11.28 8.39
N GLY A 245 10.00 10.03 8.31
CA GLY A 245 11.11 9.59 7.46
C GLY A 245 12.50 9.70 8.10
N PHE A 246 12.63 10.26 9.30
CA PHE A 246 13.89 10.24 10.05
C PHE A 246 14.11 8.89 10.74
N TRP A 247 15.37 8.55 11.03
CA TRP A 247 15.73 7.42 11.87
C TRP A 247 16.17 7.85 13.28
N GLY A 248 15.96 6.95 14.25
CA GLY A 248 16.39 7.06 15.64
C GLY A 248 16.77 5.70 16.21
N VAL A 249 17.24 5.68 17.46
CA VAL A 249 17.61 4.46 18.19
C VAL A 249 16.67 4.28 19.38
N VAL A 250 16.26 3.04 19.65
CA VAL A 250 15.47 2.68 20.82
C VAL A 250 16.35 2.68 22.08
N THR A 251 15.99 3.50 23.07
CA THR A 251 16.74 3.62 24.34
C THR A 251 16.02 2.99 25.53
N GLU A 252 14.68 2.91 25.50
CA GLU A 252 13.88 2.26 26.56
C GLU A 252 12.67 1.58 25.94
N GLU A 253 12.35 0.35 26.36
CA GLU A 253 11.10 -0.33 25.99
C GLU A 253 10.02 -0.19 27.08
N ALA A 254 8.80 0.19 26.68
CA ALA A 254 7.64 0.38 27.57
C ALA A 254 6.40 -0.36 27.02
N GLY A 255 6.58 -1.63 26.67
CA GLY A 255 5.52 -2.60 26.34
C GLY A 255 4.83 -2.38 25.00
N GLU A 256 3.97 -1.36 24.93
CA GLU A 256 3.27 -0.91 23.71
C GLU A 256 3.82 0.41 23.17
N THR A 257 4.65 1.08 23.97
CA THR A 257 5.35 2.33 23.62
C THR A 257 6.86 2.20 23.84
N VAL A 258 7.63 3.13 23.26
CA VAL A 258 9.10 3.07 23.21
C VAL A 258 9.67 4.48 23.37
N THR A 259 10.82 4.63 24.04
CA THR A 259 11.58 5.88 24.02
C THR A 259 12.56 5.84 22.85
N LEU A 260 12.42 6.79 21.91
CA LEU A 260 13.34 6.98 20.79
C LEU A 260 14.30 8.13 21.05
N GLU A 261 15.59 7.91 20.82
CA GLU A 261 16.58 8.97 20.69
C GLU A 261 16.77 9.36 19.22
N LEU A 262 16.61 10.66 18.93
CA LEU A 262 16.95 11.31 17.66
C LEU A 262 18.16 12.23 17.89
N PHE A 263 18.76 12.67 16.79
CA PHE A 263 19.94 13.54 16.85
C PHE A 263 19.66 14.92 17.49
N ASP A 264 18.41 15.38 17.48
CA ASP A 264 17.99 16.68 18.01
C ASP A 264 17.22 16.61 19.33
N ARG A 265 16.60 15.47 19.66
CA ARG A 265 15.75 15.29 20.85
C ARG A 265 15.56 13.81 21.20
N THR A 266 15.25 13.52 22.47
CA THR A 266 14.70 12.23 22.89
C THR A 266 13.18 12.35 22.99
N VAL A 267 12.44 11.40 22.40
CA VAL A 267 10.97 11.37 22.41
C VAL A 267 10.50 10.13 23.20
N PRO A 268 9.91 10.30 24.40
CA PRO A 268 9.35 9.20 25.16
C PRO A 268 7.96 8.81 24.66
N LYS A 269 7.53 7.57 24.98
CA LYS A 269 6.17 7.04 24.74
C LYS A 269 5.73 6.93 23.27
N VAL A 270 6.65 6.79 22.33
CA VAL A 270 6.36 6.58 20.90
C VAL A 270 5.61 5.27 20.68
N ALA A 271 4.49 5.28 19.94
CA ALA A 271 3.75 4.07 19.62
C ALA A 271 4.52 3.14 18.66
N ILE A 272 4.56 1.83 18.96
CA ILE A 272 5.25 0.83 18.10
C ILE A 272 4.65 0.78 16.67
N THR A 273 3.39 1.17 16.51
CA THR A 273 2.72 1.32 15.20
C THR A 273 3.37 2.36 14.30
N ASP A 274 4.00 3.39 14.87
CA ASP A 274 4.41 4.60 14.17
C ASP A 274 5.88 4.54 13.74
N VAL A 275 6.56 3.43 14.03
CA VAL A 275 7.98 3.19 13.74
C VAL A 275 8.17 1.93 12.88
N VAL A 276 9.33 1.78 12.25
CA VAL A 276 9.71 0.58 11.47
C VAL A 276 11.15 0.21 11.80
N PRO A 277 11.43 -1.02 12.31
CA PRO A 277 12.81 -1.46 12.50
C PRO A 277 13.54 -1.58 11.16
N LEU A 278 14.74 -1.00 11.08
CA LEU A 278 15.67 -1.24 9.99
C LEU A 278 16.32 -2.62 10.19
N LYS A 279 16.29 -3.45 9.15
CA LYS A 279 16.98 -4.75 9.16
C LYS A 279 18.48 -4.54 8.93
N LEU A 280 19.19 -4.30 10.02
CA LEU A 280 20.62 -4.08 10.06
C LEU A 280 21.36 -5.31 10.59
N SER A 281 22.68 -5.28 10.46
CA SER A 281 23.61 -6.13 11.22
C SER A 281 24.02 -5.45 12.53
N LYS A 282 24.39 -6.22 13.56
CA LYS A 282 24.97 -5.70 14.82
C LYS A 282 26.17 -4.77 14.65
N LYS A 283 26.89 -4.87 13.54
CA LYS A 283 27.96 -3.93 13.16
C LYS A 283 27.40 -2.59 12.67
N GLU A 284 26.32 -2.64 11.91
CA GLU A 284 25.64 -1.48 11.34
C GLU A 284 24.80 -0.74 12.38
N GLU A 285 24.11 -1.45 13.28
CA GLU A 285 23.49 -0.90 14.49
C GLU A 285 24.50 -0.09 15.31
N LYS A 286 25.70 -0.64 15.54
CA LYS A 286 26.77 0.08 16.25
C LYS A 286 27.28 1.30 15.47
N GLU A 287 27.47 1.20 14.15
CA GLU A 287 27.83 2.36 13.32
C GLU A 287 26.74 3.45 13.31
N ARG A 288 25.46 3.06 13.50
CA ARG A 288 24.33 4.00 13.67
C ARG A 288 24.30 4.66 15.02
N ALA A 289 24.49 3.92 16.11
CA ALA A 289 24.59 4.49 17.45
C ALA A 289 25.76 5.48 17.55
N GLU A 290 26.94 5.12 17.01
CA GLU A 290 28.09 6.04 16.94
C GLU A 290 27.76 7.30 16.14
N LEU A 291 27.11 7.18 14.98
CA LEU A 291 26.66 8.32 14.18
C LEU A 291 25.64 9.20 14.92
N LEU A 292 24.70 8.60 15.66
CA LEU A 292 23.69 9.33 16.42
C LEU A 292 24.36 10.20 17.51
N SER A 293 25.24 9.61 18.33
CA SER A 293 25.98 10.34 19.37
C SER A 293 26.85 11.46 18.79
N ARG A 294 27.45 11.25 17.61
CA ARG A 294 28.25 12.27 16.91
C ARG A 294 27.38 13.43 16.41
N LEU A 295 26.24 13.14 15.77
CA LEU A 295 25.31 14.17 15.30
C LEU A 295 24.73 14.98 16.47
N LYS A 296 24.39 14.31 17.58
CA LYS A 296 23.92 14.94 18.81
C LYS A 296 24.97 15.87 19.43
N ALA A 297 26.23 15.43 19.52
CA ALA A 297 27.32 16.27 20.01
C ALA A 297 27.58 17.52 19.12
N ILE A 298 27.42 17.41 17.80
CA ILE A 298 27.46 18.58 16.90
C ILE A 298 26.25 19.48 17.15
N TYR A 299 25.04 18.92 17.23
CA TYR A 299 23.80 19.69 17.44
C TYR A 299 23.80 20.46 18.77
N GLU A 300 24.26 19.84 19.86
CA GLU A 300 24.47 20.49 21.15
C GLU A 300 25.57 21.58 21.10
N GLY A 301 26.62 21.39 20.29
CA GLY A 301 27.71 22.36 20.12
C GLY A 301 27.41 23.54 19.19
N VAL A 302 26.43 23.39 18.29
CA VAL A 302 25.95 24.46 17.38
C VAL A 302 25.06 25.48 18.10
N GLY A 303 24.37 25.07 19.16
CA GLY A 303 23.41 25.93 19.86
C GLY A 303 22.21 26.30 18.97
N VAL A 304 21.73 27.54 19.06
CA VAL A 304 20.51 27.99 18.36
C VAL A 304 20.81 28.37 16.90
N GLY A 305 21.05 27.34 16.09
CA GLY A 305 20.66 27.31 14.68
C GLY A 305 21.41 28.21 13.69
N GLU A 306 22.57 27.73 13.20
CA GLU A 306 22.96 28.05 11.83
C GLU A 306 22.01 27.34 10.84
N ASP A 307 21.13 28.09 10.16
CA ASP A 307 20.21 27.56 9.13
C ASP A 307 20.93 26.74 8.05
N ALA A 308 22.19 27.08 7.75
CA ALA A 308 23.06 26.38 6.81
C ALA A 308 23.30 24.90 7.16
N LEU A 309 23.15 24.51 8.42
CA LEU A 309 23.36 23.13 8.89
C LEU A 309 22.07 22.30 8.85
N VAL A 310 20.89 22.91 8.80
CA VAL A 310 19.59 22.21 8.78
C VAL A 310 19.48 21.22 7.60
N PRO A 311 19.94 21.52 6.36
CA PRO A 311 19.99 20.54 5.27
C PRO A 311 20.93 19.37 5.54
N ILE A 312 22.04 19.60 6.26
CA ILE A 312 23.04 18.58 6.57
C ILE A 312 22.50 17.61 7.63
N PHE A 313 21.91 18.14 8.71
CA PHE A 313 21.22 17.33 9.71
C PHE A 313 20.05 16.54 9.10
N ARG A 314 19.28 17.14 8.17
CA ARG A 314 18.23 16.43 7.41
C ARG A 314 18.80 15.30 6.55
N HIS A 315 19.91 15.51 5.84
CA HIS A 315 20.58 14.46 5.05
C HIS A 315 20.97 13.27 5.92
N PHE A 316 21.69 13.50 7.03
CA PHE A 316 22.08 12.41 7.92
C PHE A 316 20.88 11.75 8.63
N GLY A 317 19.91 12.54 9.10
CA GLY A 317 18.73 12.07 9.80
C GLY A 317 17.75 11.27 8.93
N THR A 318 17.72 11.49 7.61
CA THR A 318 16.91 10.73 6.65
C THR A 318 17.70 9.66 5.88
N LEU A 319 19.00 9.49 6.16
CA LEU A 319 19.87 8.50 5.52
C LEU A 319 19.48 7.07 5.95
N THR A 320 18.42 6.50 5.37
CA THR A 320 17.89 5.17 5.72
C THR A 320 18.41 4.06 4.79
N ALA A 321 18.67 4.39 3.52
CA ALA A 321 18.98 3.42 2.45
C ALA A 321 20.35 2.70 2.55
N ARG A 322 21.28 3.18 3.38
CA ARG A 322 22.58 2.54 3.63
C ARG A 322 23.07 2.84 5.04
N ALA A 323 23.60 1.84 5.75
CA ALA A 323 24.17 2.03 7.08
C ALA A 323 25.55 2.70 7.03
N THR A 324 26.35 2.41 6.00
CA THR A 324 27.72 2.90 5.91
C THR A 324 27.81 4.30 5.29
N LEU A 325 28.61 5.15 5.92
CA LEU A 325 28.93 6.50 5.45
C LEU A 325 30.02 6.48 4.38
N THR A 326 29.87 7.31 3.36
CA THR A 326 30.85 7.54 2.30
C THR A 326 32.10 8.24 2.84
N ARG A 327 33.19 8.21 2.04
CA ARG A 327 34.42 8.97 2.32
C ARG A 327 34.17 10.49 2.41
N PHE A 328 33.16 11.02 1.72
CA PHE A 328 32.80 12.44 1.79
C PHE A 328 32.07 12.75 3.10
N GLU A 329 31.03 11.98 3.45
CA GLU A 329 30.27 12.19 4.69
C GLU A 329 31.14 12.03 5.95
N LYS A 330 32.08 11.07 5.97
CA LYS A 330 33.03 10.93 7.08
C LYS A 330 33.97 12.13 7.19
N LYS A 331 34.35 12.75 6.07
CA LYS A 331 35.10 14.03 6.07
C LYS A 331 34.24 15.20 6.57
N LEU A 332 33.00 15.31 6.09
CA LEU A 332 32.05 16.36 6.48
C LEU A 332 31.76 16.34 7.99
N LEU A 333 31.46 15.16 8.56
CA LEU A 333 31.32 15.00 10.01
C LEU A 333 32.62 15.41 10.73
N SER A 334 33.78 14.92 10.29
CA SER A 334 35.08 15.29 10.92
C SER A 334 35.49 16.76 10.76
N PHE A 335 34.80 17.51 9.89
CA PHE A 335 34.96 18.96 9.75
C PHE A 335 34.04 19.69 10.75
N LEU A 336 32.75 19.33 10.77
CA LEU A 336 31.76 19.87 11.72
C LEU A 336 32.19 19.59 13.18
N GLU A 337 32.69 18.38 13.47
CA GLU A 337 33.24 17.95 14.76
C GLU A 337 34.50 18.68 15.20
N ARG A 338 35.12 19.50 14.33
CA ARG A 338 36.20 20.43 14.72
C ARG A 338 35.59 21.79 15.05
N GLN A 339 34.92 22.40 14.07
CA GLN A 339 34.32 23.74 14.19
C GLN A 339 33.42 23.86 15.43
N PHE A 340 32.57 22.88 15.71
CA PHE A 340 31.61 22.91 16.84
C PHE A 340 32.09 22.19 18.10
N LYS A 341 33.36 21.78 18.14
CA LYS A 341 34.01 21.24 19.35
C LYS A 341 34.97 22.25 19.97
N ASP A 342 35.70 22.98 19.14
CA ASP A 342 36.63 24.02 19.58
C ASP A 342 35.86 25.18 20.25
N ALA A 343 34.66 25.49 19.75
CA ALA A 343 33.70 26.45 20.35
C ALA A 343 33.29 26.15 21.81
N LYS A 344 33.50 24.92 22.30
CA LYS A 344 33.19 24.52 23.69
C LYS A 344 34.36 24.71 24.66
N MET A 345 35.50 25.25 24.19
CA MET A 345 36.65 25.64 25.03
C MET A 345 36.80 27.15 25.21
N GLU A 346 36.25 27.99 24.32
CA GLU A 346 36.39 29.45 24.42
C GLU A 346 35.40 30.10 25.42
N THR A 347 34.51 29.33 26.06
CA THR A 347 33.43 29.86 26.92
C THR A 347 33.64 29.63 28.44
N ASP A 348 34.82 29.18 28.87
CA ASP A 348 35.12 28.87 30.30
C ASP A 348 36.21 29.78 30.91
N ASP A 349 36.96 30.52 30.07
CA ASP A 349 38.01 31.46 30.50
C ASP A 349 37.54 32.93 30.39
N GLY A 350 36.74 33.40 31.37
CA GLY A 350 36.56 34.84 31.60
C GLY A 350 35.17 35.33 32.03
N ASP A 351 34.87 35.28 33.33
CA ASP A 351 34.83 36.47 34.21
C ASP A 351 34.40 36.05 35.63
N SER A 352 35.22 36.38 36.62
CA SER A 352 34.90 36.21 38.03
C SER A 352 35.47 37.41 38.78
N PRO A 353 34.65 38.45 39.05
CA PRO A 353 35.15 39.66 39.66
C PRO A 353 35.60 39.39 41.11
N PRO A 354 36.65 40.08 41.59
CA PRO A 354 37.13 39.90 42.96
C PRO A 354 36.06 40.39 43.95
N GLN A 355 35.58 39.49 44.81
CA GLN A 355 34.76 39.90 45.95
C GLN A 355 35.68 40.48 47.04
N ASP A 356 35.53 41.79 47.25
CA ASP A 356 36.28 42.57 48.24
C ASP A 356 35.76 42.32 49.67
N ALA A 357 36.51 42.75 50.68
CA ALA A 357 36.30 42.36 52.08
C ALA A 357 35.33 43.26 52.86
N SER A 358 34.20 42.69 53.31
CA SER A 358 33.36 43.13 54.45
C SER A 358 32.50 41.95 54.90
N GLU A 359 32.10 41.77 56.16
CA GLU A 359 32.31 42.55 57.40
C GLU A 359 32.47 41.58 58.59
#